data_AF-A0A3B8JH48-F1
#
_entry.id   AF-A0A3B8JH48-F1
#
_cell.length_a   1.000
_cell.length_b   1.000
_cell.length_c   1.000
_cell.angle_alpha   90.00
_cell.angle_beta   90.00
_cell.angle_gamma   90.00
#
_symmetry.space_group_name_H-M   'P 1'
#
loop_
_entity.id
_entity.type
_entity.pdbx_description
1 polymer ?
#
loop_
_entity_poly.entity_id
_entity_poly.type
_entity_poly.pdbx_seq_one_letter_code
_entity_poly.pdbx_strand_id
1 'polypeptide(L)'
;MEALKLKVTPLENGQLELRSASSIIRIDPKQLINDPELGLVFSIRQLQALLGVPAKFDINEYAIALNPGQTEPIPGQTSITPTPVQLEGLPRIKAPNAAIAAVQQQVNTTNTQGNSLNFQGELQAVGTIFDGSAYLRINQPDIQDSHTWRLAEAQYLQQNSCADYVVGSQPTFWRTQRASNYWGFTTIQRQGFTSPQQFYGGGFNPRERLQANQVGRTIVGEAEPGTLVRLTEGFGGRVLDEALVDSTGIYRFENVVVEGNIFGGNYQVLLYRQGRLTEPPVIREATFSTVPGQIPAGASATIVSAGVGRKTEENRF
;
A
#
# COMPACT_ATOMS: atom_id res chain seq x y z
N MET A 1 28.74 -8.77 29.95
CA MET A 1 27.72 -8.74 28.86
C MET A 1 27.93 -7.58 27.87
N GLU A 2 28.79 -6.59 28.14
CA GLU A 2 29.13 -5.53 27.17
C GLU A 2 29.79 -6.03 25.87
N ALA A 3 30.56 -7.12 25.93
CA ALA A 3 31.32 -7.64 24.79
C ALA A 3 30.43 -8.13 23.61
N LEU A 4 29.22 -8.65 23.88
CA LEU A 4 28.30 -9.14 22.85
C LEU A 4 27.20 -8.13 22.49
N LYS A 5 27.11 -7.00 23.22
CA LYS A 5 26.07 -5.97 23.06
C LYS A 5 24.65 -6.57 22.91
N LEU A 6 24.32 -7.52 23.78
CA LEU A 6 23.05 -8.24 23.74
C LEU A 6 21.90 -7.30 24.12
N LYS A 7 20.89 -7.20 23.25
CA LYS A 7 19.60 -6.60 23.55
C LYS A 7 18.61 -7.71 23.90
N VAL A 8 17.97 -7.58 25.07
CA VAL A 8 16.98 -8.54 25.58
C VAL A 8 15.60 -7.91 25.54
N THR A 9 14.64 -8.59 24.92
CA THR A 9 13.25 -8.15 24.85
C THR A 9 12.35 -9.26 25.42
N PRO A 10 11.60 -9.02 26.51
CA PRO A 10 10.61 -9.97 27.00
C PRO A 10 9.42 -10.03 26.04
N LEU A 11 8.93 -11.23 25.76
CA LEU A 11 7.76 -11.48 24.93
C LEU A 11 6.54 -11.81 25.80
N GLU A 12 5.34 -11.52 25.28
CA GLU A 12 4.06 -11.74 26.00
C GLU A 12 3.84 -13.21 26.42
N ASN A 13 4.44 -14.16 25.69
CA ASN A 13 4.39 -15.58 25.98
C ASN A 13 5.37 -16.05 27.08
N GLY A 14 6.09 -15.12 27.73
CA GLY A 14 7.07 -15.41 28.78
C GLY A 14 8.45 -15.84 28.28
N GLN A 15 8.68 -15.91 26.97
CA GLN A 15 10.01 -16.11 26.39
C GLN A 15 10.81 -14.80 26.33
N LEU A 16 12.13 -14.93 26.17
CA LEU A 16 13.05 -13.82 25.94
C LEU A 16 13.56 -13.87 24.50
N GLU A 17 13.44 -12.77 23.76
CA GLU A 17 14.16 -12.58 22.51
C GLU A 17 15.51 -11.93 22.79
N LEU A 18 16.58 -12.57 22.32
CA LEU A 18 17.96 -12.15 22.49
C LEU A 18 18.54 -11.77 21.12
N ARG A 19 18.93 -10.51 20.98
CA ARG A 19 19.54 -9.98 19.76
C ARG A 19 20.97 -9.55 20.02
N SER A 20 21.90 -10.06 19.22
CA SER A 20 23.30 -9.64 19.17
C SER A 20 23.64 -9.14 17.77
N ALA A 21 24.89 -8.70 17.57
CA ALA A 21 25.38 -8.35 16.23
C ALA A 21 25.41 -9.54 15.25
N SER A 22 25.46 -10.78 15.76
CA SER A 22 25.66 -12.00 14.96
C SER A 22 24.49 -12.98 15.01
N SER A 23 23.53 -12.80 15.91
CA SER A 23 22.46 -13.78 16.15
C SER A 23 21.19 -13.17 16.72
N ILE A 24 20.04 -13.73 16.35
CA ILE A 24 18.72 -13.42 16.95
C ILE A 24 18.06 -14.74 17.33
N ILE A 25 17.78 -14.97 18.61
CA ILE A 25 17.16 -16.21 19.10
C ILE A 25 16.05 -15.92 20.11
N ARG A 26 15.13 -16.88 20.28
CA ARG A 26 14.16 -16.90 21.39
C ARG A 26 14.53 -18.02 22.36
N ILE A 27 14.49 -17.72 23.65
CA ILE A 27 14.77 -18.68 24.71
C ILE A 27 13.71 -18.63 25.80
N ASP A 28 13.35 -19.80 26.32
CA ASP A 28 12.62 -19.88 27.59
C ASP A 28 13.63 -19.63 28.73
N PRO A 29 13.45 -18.60 29.56
CA PRO A 29 14.37 -18.30 30.67
C PRO A 29 14.57 -19.47 31.63
N LYS A 30 13.65 -20.43 31.71
CA LYS A 30 13.81 -21.67 32.50
C LYS A 30 14.91 -22.60 32.01
N GLN A 31 15.38 -22.43 30.77
CA GLN A 31 16.48 -23.20 30.19
C GLN A 31 17.86 -22.63 30.52
N LEU A 32 17.90 -21.45 31.14
CA LEU A 32 19.13 -20.79 31.58
C LEU A 32 19.48 -21.19 33.01
N ILE A 33 20.77 -21.17 33.31
CA ILE A 33 21.26 -21.45 34.66
C ILE A 33 21.02 -20.19 35.49
N ASN A 34 20.39 -20.34 36.64
CA ASN A 34 20.24 -19.25 37.60
C ASN A 34 21.35 -19.36 38.65
N ASP A 35 22.34 -18.49 38.54
CA ASP A 35 23.42 -18.34 39.50
C ASP A 35 22.95 -17.48 40.69
N PRO A 36 23.21 -17.88 41.94
CA PRO A 36 22.74 -17.14 43.11
C PRO A 36 23.26 -15.70 43.21
N GLU A 37 24.43 -15.41 42.65
CA GLU A 37 25.08 -14.10 42.71
C GLU A 37 24.87 -13.31 41.41
N LEU A 38 24.85 -13.99 40.26
CA LEU A 38 24.84 -13.36 38.93
C LEU A 38 23.46 -13.39 38.23
N GLY A 39 22.49 -14.14 38.77
CA GLY A 39 21.17 -14.32 38.16
C GLY A 39 21.21 -15.28 36.95
N LEU A 40 20.35 -15.05 35.95
CA LEU A 40 20.33 -15.90 34.75
C LEU A 40 21.60 -15.72 33.92
N VAL A 41 22.39 -16.80 33.79
CA VAL A 41 23.69 -16.81 33.10
C VAL A 41 23.76 -17.86 31.99
N PHE A 42 24.65 -17.60 31.03
CA PHE A 42 25.03 -18.56 30.00
C PHE A 42 26.33 -19.25 30.38
N SER A 43 26.35 -20.58 30.33
CA SER A 43 27.62 -21.32 30.28
C SER A 43 28.33 -21.10 28.93
N ILE A 44 29.65 -21.28 28.92
CA ILE A 44 30.47 -21.24 27.69
C ILE A 44 29.92 -22.20 26.63
N ARG A 45 29.48 -23.39 27.04
CA ARG A 45 28.85 -24.37 26.14
C ARG A 45 27.53 -23.85 25.57
N GLN A 46 26.71 -23.16 26.36
CA GLN A 46 25.47 -22.55 25.90
C GLN A 46 25.71 -21.38 24.94
N LEU A 47 26.78 -20.59 25.11
CA LEU A 47 27.14 -19.53 24.16
C LEU A 47 27.40 -20.10 22.76
N GLN A 48 28.14 -21.22 22.67
CA GLN A 48 28.36 -21.90 21.39
C GLN A 48 27.08 -22.55 20.84
N ALA A 49 26.31 -23.23 21.70
CA ALA A 49 25.14 -23.99 21.25
C ALA A 49 23.99 -23.08 20.79
N LEU A 50 23.71 -22.01 21.54
CA LEU A 50 22.55 -21.14 21.33
C LEU A 50 22.86 -19.93 20.46
N LEU A 51 23.98 -19.26 20.72
CA LEU A 51 24.35 -18.02 20.02
C LEU A 51 25.34 -18.26 18.88
N GLY A 52 25.86 -19.48 18.73
CA GLY A 52 26.87 -19.81 17.72
C GLY A 52 28.20 -19.10 17.95
N VAL A 53 28.46 -18.59 19.17
CA VAL A 53 29.67 -17.81 19.49
C VAL A 53 30.73 -18.75 20.09
N PRO A 54 31.88 -18.95 19.41
CA PRO A 54 33.05 -19.58 19.99
C PRO A 54 33.50 -18.83 21.22
N ALA A 55 33.46 -19.53 22.34
CA ALA A 55 33.91 -19.04 23.63
C ALA A 55 34.90 -20.03 24.24
N LYS A 56 36.04 -19.55 24.74
CA LYS A 56 37.01 -20.35 25.47
C LYS A 56 37.39 -19.63 26.75
N PHE A 57 37.53 -20.39 27.83
CA PHE A 57 38.14 -19.87 29.05
C PHE A 57 39.66 -19.91 28.87
N ASP A 58 40.29 -18.75 28.92
CA ASP A 58 41.74 -18.64 28.99
C ASP A 58 42.15 -18.61 30.46
N ILE A 59 42.81 -19.68 30.91
CA ILE A 59 43.24 -19.81 32.30
C ILE A 59 44.40 -18.86 32.65
N ASN A 60 45.20 -18.43 31.67
CA ASN A 60 46.34 -17.54 31.89
C ASN A 60 45.88 -16.10 32.09
N GLU A 61 44.84 -15.70 31.36
CA GLU A 61 44.23 -14.37 31.49
C GLU A 61 43.06 -14.35 32.48
N TYR A 62 42.65 -15.52 32.97
CA TYR A 62 41.46 -15.73 33.80
C TYR A 62 40.20 -15.07 33.19
N ALA A 63 40.10 -15.14 31.87
CA ALA A 63 39.11 -14.42 31.08
C ALA A 63 38.40 -15.36 30.09
N ILE A 64 37.20 -14.96 29.66
CA ILE A 64 36.48 -15.68 28.59
C ILE A 64 36.75 -14.96 27.28
N ALA A 65 37.52 -15.59 26.41
CA ALA A 65 37.75 -15.11 25.05
C ALA A 65 36.53 -15.45 24.19
N LEU A 66 35.86 -14.42 23.65
CA LEU A 66 34.72 -14.52 22.75
C LEU A 66 35.17 -14.16 21.33
N ASN A 67 34.84 -15.00 20.36
CA ASN A 67 35.12 -14.72 18.95
C ASN A 67 33.81 -14.70 18.13
N PRO A 68 32.95 -13.68 18.32
CA PRO A 68 31.78 -13.53 17.48
C PRO A 68 32.24 -13.24 16.04
N GLY A 69 31.83 -14.09 15.09
CA GLY A 69 32.16 -13.89 13.67
C GLY A 69 31.72 -12.49 13.22
N GLN A 70 32.51 -11.85 12.35
CA GLN A 70 32.18 -10.51 11.85
C GLN A 70 30.92 -10.59 10.97
N THR A 71 29.88 -9.86 11.35
CA THR A 71 28.73 -9.60 10.47
C THR A 71 29.10 -8.50 9.49
N GLU A 72 28.97 -8.76 8.19
CA GLU A 72 29.15 -7.70 7.20
C GLU A 72 28.10 -6.60 7.45
N PRO A 73 28.52 -5.32 7.50
CA PRO A 73 27.57 -4.22 7.60
C PRO A 73 26.71 -4.21 6.34
N ILE A 74 25.40 -4.33 6.51
CA ILE A 74 24.43 -4.26 5.42
C ILE A 74 24.45 -2.83 4.87
N PRO A 75 24.85 -2.60 3.61
CA PRO A 75 24.78 -1.27 3.00
C PRO A 75 23.31 -0.85 2.82
N GLY A 76 22.96 0.40 3.14
CA GLY A 76 21.74 1.02 2.60
C GLY A 76 20.57 1.29 3.55
N GLN A 77 20.80 1.55 4.85
CA GLN A 77 19.82 2.28 5.66
C GLN A 77 19.84 3.79 5.30
N THR A 78 19.38 4.13 4.10
CA THR A 78 18.97 5.50 3.78
C THR A 78 17.49 5.63 4.08
N SER A 79 17.18 6.28 5.20
CA SER A 79 15.85 6.81 5.46
C SER A 79 15.51 7.78 4.33
N ILE A 80 14.52 7.43 3.50
CA ILE A 80 13.99 8.35 2.51
C ILE A 80 13.17 9.38 3.29
N THR A 81 13.81 10.45 3.73
CA THR A 81 13.10 11.63 4.22
C THR A 81 12.59 12.36 2.96
N PRO A 82 11.27 12.47 2.72
CA PRO A 82 10.78 13.22 1.58
C PRO A 82 11.29 14.66 1.70
N THR A 83 12.06 15.10 0.69
CA THR A 83 12.59 16.45 0.65
C THR A 83 11.42 17.44 0.64
N PRO A 84 11.33 18.39 1.59
CA PRO A 84 10.24 19.35 1.60
C PRO A 84 10.31 20.19 0.31
N VAL A 85 9.20 20.27 -0.42
CA VAL A 85 9.09 21.15 -1.59
C VAL A 85 9.14 22.60 -1.08
N GLN A 86 10.27 23.28 -1.29
CA GLN A 86 10.44 24.69 -0.95
C GLN A 86 9.71 25.55 -1.99
N LEU A 87 8.60 26.17 -1.57
CA LEU A 87 7.79 27.09 -2.41
C LEU A 87 8.08 28.57 -2.10
N GLU A 88 9.06 28.85 -1.23
CA GLU A 88 9.47 30.20 -0.86
C GLU A 88 10.07 30.95 -2.06
N GLY A 89 9.58 32.16 -2.32
CA GLY A 89 10.06 33.01 -3.41
C GLY A 89 9.40 32.81 -4.78
N LEU A 90 8.54 31.79 -4.95
CA LEU A 90 7.78 31.62 -6.19
C LEU A 90 6.56 32.57 -6.21
N PRO A 91 6.27 33.25 -7.34
CA PRO A 91 5.07 34.08 -7.46
C PRO A 91 3.82 33.22 -7.27
N ARG A 92 2.97 33.61 -6.30
CA ARG A 92 1.65 32.98 -6.11
C ARG A 92 0.72 33.41 -7.24
N ILE A 93 0.63 32.59 -8.28
CA ILE A 93 -0.40 32.74 -9.31
C ILE A 93 -1.71 32.24 -8.71
N LYS A 94 -2.65 33.16 -8.42
CA LYS A 94 -4.02 32.77 -8.06
C LYS A 94 -4.71 32.23 -9.30
N ALA A 95 -5.07 30.96 -9.30
CA ALA A 95 -5.96 30.42 -10.31
C ALA A 95 -7.32 31.13 -10.23
N PRO A 96 -8.00 31.37 -11.37
CA PRO A 96 -9.35 31.90 -11.36
C PRO A 96 -10.31 30.93 -10.66
N ASN A 97 -11.29 31.46 -9.93
CA ASN A 97 -12.28 30.66 -9.20
C ASN A 97 -13.15 29.77 -10.12
N ALA A 98 -13.22 30.11 -11.40
CA ALA A 98 -13.84 29.27 -12.42
C ALA A 98 -13.07 29.39 -13.74
N ALA A 99 -12.87 28.27 -14.43
CA ALA A 99 -12.29 28.23 -15.77
C ALA A 99 -12.90 27.09 -16.58
N ILE A 100 -13.04 27.31 -17.89
CA ILE A 100 -13.33 26.25 -18.84
C ILE A 100 -11.99 25.75 -19.36
N ALA A 101 -11.73 24.45 -19.21
CA ALA A 101 -10.48 23.84 -19.65
C ALA A 101 -10.61 23.33 -21.09
N ALA A 102 -11.72 22.68 -21.44
CA ALA A 102 -11.99 22.21 -22.78
C ALA A 102 -13.49 22.09 -23.07
N VAL A 103 -13.84 22.23 -24.34
CA VAL A 103 -15.17 21.98 -24.89
C VAL A 103 -14.99 21.07 -26.10
N GLN A 104 -15.79 20.01 -26.18
CA GLN A 104 -15.78 19.05 -27.27
C GLN A 104 -17.17 18.91 -27.85
N GLN A 105 -17.27 19.05 -29.18
CA GLN A 105 -18.48 18.75 -29.95
C GLN A 105 -18.22 17.51 -30.80
N GLN A 106 -19.01 16.47 -30.60
CA GLN A 106 -19.05 15.31 -31.49
C GLN A 106 -20.33 15.39 -32.33
N VAL A 107 -20.22 15.13 -33.64
CA VAL A 107 -21.36 15.08 -34.56
C VAL A 107 -21.28 13.80 -35.36
N ASN A 108 -22.33 12.99 -35.25
CA ASN A 108 -22.54 11.78 -36.02
C ASN A 108 -23.58 12.08 -37.11
N THR A 109 -23.17 11.92 -38.36
CA THR A 109 -24.05 12.11 -39.52
C THR A 109 -24.41 10.74 -40.07
N THR A 110 -25.71 10.47 -40.20
CA THR A 110 -26.21 9.23 -40.80
C THR A 110 -27.07 9.54 -42.01
N ASN A 111 -26.84 8.82 -43.10
CA ASN A 111 -27.61 8.93 -44.33
C ASN A 111 -28.03 7.51 -44.75
N THR A 112 -29.32 7.24 -44.72
CA THR A 112 -29.90 6.00 -45.22
C THR A 112 -30.63 6.29 -46.52
N GLN A 113 -30.38 5.49 -47.57
CA GLN A 113 -30.99 5.67 -48.89
C GLN A 113 -32.52 5.77 -48.76
N GLY A 114 -33.07 6.93 -49.17
CA GLY A 114 -34.51 7.21 -49.13
C GLY A 114 -34.99 8.10 -47.98
N ASN A 115 -34.14 8.41 -46.99
CA ASN A 115 -34.46 9.29 -45.87
C ASN A 115 -33.64 10.60 -45.89
N SER A 116 -34.13 11.61 -45.17
CA SER A 116 -33.40 12.85 -44.92
C SER A 116 -32.15 12.62 -44.07
N LEU A 117 -31.10 13.40 -44.34
CA LEU A 117 -29.84 13.41 -43.59
C LEU A 117 -30.12 13.67 -42.10
N ASN A 118 -29.67 12.76 -41.23
CA ASN A 118 -29.88 12.88 -39.79
C ASN A 118 -28.58 13.25 -39.08
N PHE A 119 -28.64 14.27 -38.22
CA PHE A 119 -27.50 14.81 -37.49
C PHE A 119 -27.70 14.67 -35.98
N GLN A 120 -26.97 13.73 -35.40
CA GLN A 120 -26.92 13.53 -33.95
C GLN A 120 -25.63 14.09 -33.40
N GLY A 121 -25.64 14.61 -32.19
CA GLY A 121 -24.47 15.18 -31.56
C GLY A 121 -24.37 14.92 -30.06
N GLU A 122 -23.18 15.16 -29.56
CA GLU A 122 -22.90 15.23 -28.13
C GLU A 122 -21.96 16.41 -27.86
N LEU A 123 -22.34 17.26 -26.93
CA LEU A 123 -21.53 18.39 -26.48
C LEU A 123 -21.03 18.09 -25.06
N GLN A 124 -19.72 18.15 -24.87
CA GLN A 124 -19.07 17.96 -23.58
C GLN A 124 -18.26 19.20 -23.21
N ALA A 125 -18.22 19.51 -21.91
CA ALA A 125 -17.36 20.56 -21.38
C ALA A 125 -16.73 20.11 -20.05
N VAL A 126 -15.45 20.44 -19.88
CA VAL A 126 -14.71 20.25 -18.63
C VAL A 126 -14.14 21.58 -18.17
N GLY A 127 -14.11 21.79 -16.87
CA GLY A 127 -13.58 23.01 -16.27
C GLY A 127 -13.28 22.85 -14.80
N THR A 128 -12.95 23.95 -14.16
CA THR A 128 -12.72 24.04 -12.72
C THR A 128 -13.65 25.08 -12.12
N ILE A 129 -14.18 24.83 -10.92
CA ILE A 129 -14.97 25.76 -10.10
C ILE A 129 -14.50 25.59 -8.64
N PHE A 130 -14.09 26.65 -7.93
CA PHE A 130 -13.69 26.63 -6.50
C PHE A 130 -12.81 25.42 -6.10
N ASP A 131 -11.73 25.19 -6.85
CA ASP A 131 -10.76 24.08 -6.69
C ASP A 131 -11.32 22.66 -6.95
N GLY A 132 -12.58 22.54 -7.40
CA GLY A 132 -13.17 21.31 -7.91
C GLY A 132 -13.21 21.27 -9.43
N SER A 133 -13.30 20.06 -9.97
CA SER A 133 -13.51 19.79 -11.39
C SER A 133 -15.01 19.78 -11.70
N ALA A 134 -15.38 20.37 -12.83
CA ALA A 134 -16.75 20.38 -13.34
C ALA A 134 -16.80 19.67 -14.70
N TYR A 135 -17.82 18.84 -14.88
CA TYR A 135 -18.11 18.14 -16.12
C TYR A 135 -19.57 18.33 -16.52
N LEU A 136 -19.79 18.64 -17.79
CA LEU A 136 -21.11 18.75 -18.40
C LEU A 136 -21.15 17.96 -19.69
N ARG A 137 -22.25 17.25 -19.92
CA ARG A 137 -22.54 16.55 -21.17
C ARG A 137 -23.98 16.76 -21.57
N ILE A 138 -24.19 17.18 -22.81
CA ILE A 138 -25.50 17.42 -23.42
C ILE A 138 -25.61 16.49 -24.63
N ASN A 139 -26.65 15.65 -24.62
CA ASN A 139 -27.02 14.86 -25.79
C ASN A 139 -27.85 15.72 -26.72
N GLN A 140 -27.57 15.64 -28.02
CA GLN A 140 -28.26 16.40 -29.06
C GLN A 140 -28.83 15.39 -30.08
N PRO A 141 -30.01 14.78 -29.80
CA PRO A 141 -30.63 13.80 -30.69
C PRO A 141 -30.91 14.35 -32.10
N ASP A 142 -31.20 15.64 -32.19
CA ASP A 142 -31.16 16.40 -33.43
C ASP A 142 -30.38 17.70 -33.18
N ILE A 143 -29.22 17.85 -33.81
CA ILE A 143 -28.40 19.07 -33.63
C ILE A 143 -29.08 20.30 -34.23
N GLN A 144 -30.00 20.12 -35.18
CA GLN A 144 -30.72 21.20 -35.85
C GLN A 144 -31.92 21.68 -35.02
N ASP A 145 -32.47 20.83 -34.14
CA ASP A 145 -33.53 21.19 -33.21
C ASP A 145 -33.05 21.21 -31.76
N SER A 146 -32.76 22.43 -31.27
CA SER A 146 -32.34 22.68 -29.88
C SER A 146 -33.35 22.22 -28.82
N HIS A 147 -34.63 22.03 -29.16
CA HIS A 147 -35.63 21.51 -28.22
C HIS A 147 -35.43 20.03 -27.92
N THR A 148 -34.70 19.31 -28.78
CA THR A 148 -34.36 17.90 -28.54
C THR A 148 -33.17 17.73 -27.59
N TRP A 149 -32.42 18.81 -27.32
CA TRP A 149 -31.19 18.73 -26.55
C TRP A 149 -31.51 18.45 -25.08
N ARG A 150 -30.80 17.49 -24.50
CA ARG A 150 -31.03 17.05 -23.12
C ARG A 150 -29.72 17.02 -22.38
N LEU A 151 -29.71 17.61 -21.18
CA LEU A 151 -28.61 17.46 -20.25
C LEU A 151 -28.46 15.97 -19.90
N ALA A 152 -27.42 15.34 -20.40
CA ALA A 152 -27.13 13.93 -20.15
C ALA A 152 -26.39 13.78 -18.82
N GLU A 153 -25.43 14.65 -18.56
CA GLU A 153 -24.61 14.60 -17.35
C GLU A 153 -24.25 16.00 -16.87
N ALA A 154 -24.30 16.19 -15.56
CA ALA A 154 -23.70 17.32 -14.89
C ALA A 154 -23.09 16.81 -13.60
N GLN A 155 -21.83 17.16 -13.37
CA GLN A 155 -21.06 16.67 -12.24
C GLN A 155 -20.08 17.74 -11.77
N TYR A 156 -20.02 17.91 -10.45
CA TYR A 156 -19.00 18.68 -9.76
C TYR A 156 -18.27 17.75 -8.81
N LEU A 157 -16.94 17.84 -8.80
CA LEU A 157 -16.06 16.92 -8.12
C LEU A 157 -14.95 17.68 -7.41
N GLN A 158 -14.94 17.63 -6.09
CA GLN A 158 -13.85 18.17 -5.27
C GLN A 158 -13.14 17.02 -4.57
N GLN A 159 -11.82 16.91 -4.77
CA GLN A 159 -11.03 15.78 -4.29
C GLN A 159 -9.81 16.26 -3.52
N ASN A 160 -9.46 15.51 -2.48
CA ASN A 160 -8.17 15.61 -1.82
C ASN A 160 -7.65 14.20 -1.47
N SER A 161 -6.49 14.11 -0.83
CA SER A 161 -5.86 12.83 -0.49
C SER A 161 -6.74 11.91 0.36
N CYS A 162 -7.62 12.47 1.20
CA CYS A 162 -8.37 11.73 2.22
C CYS A 162 -9.89 11.75 1.99
N ALA A 163 -10.41 12.67 1.18
CA ALA A 163 -11.84 12.84 0.98
C ALA A 163 -12.20 13.22 -0.46
N ASP A 164 -13.33 12.71 -0.93
CA ASP A 164 -13.99 13.14 -2.16
C ASP A 164 -15.38 13.69 -1.84
N TYR A 165 -15.77 14.74 -2.56
CA TYR A 165 -17.11 15.31 -2.55
C TYR A 165 -17.61 15.43 -3.98
N VAL A 166 -18.75 14.83 -4.25
CA VAL A 166 -19.33 14.78 -5.60
C VAL A 166 -20.77 15.22 -5.55
N VAL A 167 -21.14 16.11 -6.45
CA VAL A 167 -22.52 16.52 -6.68
C VAL A 167 -22.85 16.27 -8.15
N GLY A 168 -23.99 15.64 -8.40
CA GLY A 168 -24.53 15.49 -9.75
C GLY A 168 -24.79 14.05 -10.13
N SER A 169 -24.64 13.76 -11.42
CA SER A 169 -24.94 12.46 -12.02
C SER A 169 -23.84 11.44 -11.70
N GLN A 170 -24.20 10.29 -11.14
CA GLN A 170 -23.25 9.26 -10.70
C GLN A 170 -23.86 7.85 -10.84
N PRO A 171 -23.05 6.81 -11.10
CA PRO A 171 -23.51 5.42 -11.06
C PRO A 171 -23.69 4.94 -9.61
N THR A 172 -24.69 4.07 -9.37
CA THR A 172 -24.90 3.45 -8.05
C THR A 172 -23.75 2.52 -7.67
N PHE A 173 -23.20 2.66 -6.46
CA PHE A 173 -22.10 1.80 -6.00
C PHE A 173 -22.58 0.53 -5.28
N TRP A 174 -23.78 0.53 -4.70
CA TRP A 174 -24.37 -0.61 -4.02
C TRP A 174 -24.79 -1.72 -4.99
N ARG A 175 -24.97 -2.94 -4.48
CA ARG A 175 -25.43 -4.08 -5.30
C ARG A 175 -26.90 -3.84 -5.67
N THR A 176 -27.16 -3.70 -6.97
CA THR A 176 -28.50 -3.66 -7.57
C THR A 176 -28.58 -4.68 -8.69
N GLN A 177 -29.77 -5.18 -9.00
CA GLN A 177 -29.97 -6.15 -10.10
C GLN A 177 -29.69 -5.56 -11.50
N ARG A 178 -29.69 -4.22 -11.63
CA ARG A 178 -29.27 -3.48 -12.83
C ARG A 178 -28.43 -2.29 -12.42
N ALA A 179 -27.35 -2.02 -13.16
CA ALA A 179 -26.61 -0.77 -13.02
C ALA A 179 -27.59 0.40 -13.23
N SER A 180 -27.66 1.30 -12.25
CA SER A 180 -28.55 2.46 -12.29
C SER A 180 -27.73 3.72 -12.05
N ASN A 181 -28.23 4.84 -12.53
CA ASN A 181 -27.65 6.16 -12.30
C ASN A 181 -28.55 6.94 -11.35
N TYR A 182 -27.96 7.81 -10.55
CA TYR A 182 -28.69 8.74 -9.70
C TYR A 182 -28.11 10.13 -9.86
N TRP A 183 -28.94 11.13 -9.55
CA TRP A 183 -28.48 12.49 -9.36
C TRP A 183 -28.49 12.79 -7.86
N GLY A 184 -27.35 13.20 -7.32
CA GLY A 184 -27.26 13.45 -5.90
C GLY A 184 -25.87 13.80 -5.42
N PHE A 185 -25.71 13.72 -4.10
CA PHE A 185 -24.47 13.99 -3.40
C PHE A 185 -23.82 12.69 -2.93
N THR A 186 -22.49 12.64 -3.02
CA THR A 186 -21.67 11.55 -2.51
C THR A 186 -20.45 12.11 -1.81
N THR A 187 -20.17 11.59 -0.63
CA THR A 187 -18.89 11.80 0.04
C THR A 187 -18.22 10.47 0.32
N ILE A 188 -16.90 10.44 0.11
CA ILE A 188 -16.05 9.29 0.43
C ILE A 188 -14.96 9.81 1.36
N GLN A 189 -14.88 9.25 2.56
CA GLN A 189 -13.86 9.55 3.56
C GLN A 189 -12.93 8.35 3.67
N ARG A 190 -11.62 8.57 3.59
CA ARG A 190 -10.58 7.54 3.63
C ARG A 190 -9.61 7.81 4.77
N GLN A 191 -9.23 6.75 5.47
CA GLN A 191 -8.23 6.77 6.53
C GLN A 191 -7.19 5.70 6.22
N GLY A 192 -5.90 6.07 6.28
CA GLY A 192 -4.80 5.12 6.09
C GLY A 192 -4.49 4.73 4.64
N PHE A 193 -5.15 5.34 3.64
CA PHE A 193 -4.78 5.19 2.22
C PHE A 193 -5.26 6.37 1.36
N THR A 194 -4.68 6.48 0.16
CA THR A 194 -5.11 7.44 -0.87
C THR A 194 -5.63 6.69 -2.10
N SER A 195 -6.62 7.24 -2.81
CA SER A 195 -7.15 6.60 -4.03
C SER A 195 -6.21 6.83 -5.21
N PRO A 196 -6.08 5.91 -6.19
CA PRO A 196 -5.29 6.17 -7.39
C PRO A 196 -5.81 7.44 -8.08
N GLN A 197 -4.90 8.33 -8.45
CA GLN A 197 -5.25 9.49 -9.26
C GLN A 197 -5.72 8.98 -10.62
N GLN A 198 -7.01 9.19 -10.93
CA GLN A 198 -7.52 8.89 -12.26
C GLN A 198 -7.00 9.95 -13.23
N PHE A 199 -6.16 9.52 -14.16
CA PHE A 199 -5.53 10.37 -15.17
C PHE A 199 -6.27 10.41 -16.52
N TYR A 200 -7.51 9.90 -16.60
CA TYR A 200 -8.21 9.79 -17.89
C TYR A 200 -9.65 10.27 -17.84
N GLY A 201 -10.04 10.98 -18.91
CA GLY A 201 -11.37 11.54 -19.12
C GLY A 201 -12.45 10.46 -19.11
N GLY A 202 -13.29 10.50 -18.08
CA GLY A 202 -14.42 9.62 -17.85
C GLY A 202 -15.18 10.12 -16.61
N GLY A 203 -16.48 9.82 -16.52
CA GLY A 203 -17.32 10.25 -15.39
C GLY A 203 -16.89 9.60 -14.07
N PHE A 204 -17.09 10.30 -12.95
CA PHE A 204 -16.77 9.78 -11.61
C PHE A 204 -17.46 8.44 -11.32
N ASN A 205 -16.68 7.45 -10.88
CA ASN A 205 -17.17 6.17 -10.39
C ASN A 205 -16.82 5.99 -8.91
N PRO A 206 -17.81 6.01 -7.99
CA PRO A 206 -17.53 5.88 -6.56
C PRO A 206 -16.81 4.56 -6.19
N ARG A 207 -16.99 3.48 -6.97
CA ARG A 207 -16.36 2.18 -6.68
C ARG A 207 -14.84 2.19 -6.86
N GLU A 208 -14.35 2.90 -7.88
CA GLU A 208 -12.91 3.04 -8.15
C GLU A 208 -12.24 3.86 -7.05
N ARG A 209 -12.99 4.80 -6.45
CA ARG A 209 -12.50 5.68 -5.39
C ARG A 209 -12.40 5.04 -4.00
N LEU A 210 -12.99 3.85 -3.84
CA LEU A 210 -12.82 3.01 -2.66
C LEU A 210 -11.58 2.12 -2.74
N GLN A 211 -10.90 2.08 -3.90
CA GLN A 211 -9.68 1.31 -4.06
C GLN A 211 -8.47 2.11 -3.58
N ALA A 212 -7.53 1.43 -2.92
CA ALA A 212 -6.27 2.03 -2.52
C ALA A 212 -5.30 2.13 -3.71
N ASN A 213 -4.54 3.23 -3.78
CA ASN A 213 -3.48 3.43 -4.77
C ASN A 213 -2.32 2.44 -4.60
N GLN A 214 -2.19 1.91 -3.39
CA GLN A 214 -1.22 0.89 -3.01
C GLN A 214 -1.96 -0.16 -2.16
N VAL A 215 -1.84 -1.43 -2.55
CA VAL A 215 -2.28 -2.55 -1.73
C VAL A 215 -1.04 -3.09 -1.03
N GLY A 216 -0.98 -2.95 0.29
CA GLY A 216 0.02 -3.61 1.10
C GLY A 216 -0.08 -5.11 0.87
N ARG A 217 0.98 -5.72 0.33
CA ARG A 217 0.96 -7.14 -0.01
C ARG A 217 1.38 -7.96 1.19
N THR A 218 0.81 -9.16 1.32
CA THR A 218 1.25 -10.12 2.33
C THR A 218 2.16 -11.15 1.69
N ILE A 219 3.32 -11.36 2.32
CA ILE A 219 4.26 -12.43 1.97
C ILE A 219 4.17 -13.47 3.09
N VAL A 220 3.85 -14.70 2.74
CA VAL A 220 3.79 -15.83 3.67
C VAL A 220 4.68 -16.94 3.15
N GLY A 221 5.35 -17.63 4.04
CA GLY A 221 6.03 -18.86 3.70
C GLY A 221 6.36 -19.70 4.92
N GLU A 222 7.03 -20.81 4.67
CA GLU A 222 7.39 -21.78 5.69
C GLU A 222 8.90 -21.88 5.86
N ALA A 223 9.34 -21.98 7.11
CA ALA A 223 10.72 -22.25 7.50
C ALA A 223 10.75 -23.00 8.84
N GLU A 224 11.89 -23.61 9.14
CA GLU A 224 12.05 -24.31 10.42
C GLU A 224 11.96 -23.31 11.60
N PRO A 225 11.33 -23.70 12.73
CA PRO A 225 11.31 -22.89 13.94
C PRO A 225 12.71 -22.42 14.36
N GLY A 226 12.82 -21.16 14.77
CA GLY A 226 14.09 -20.50 15.08
C GLY A 226 14.86 -19.97 13.87
N THR A 227 14.35 -20.13 12.65
CA THR A 227 14.91 -19.45 11.47
C THR A 227 14.59 -17.96 11.53
N LEU A 228 15.60 -17.11 11.32
CA LEU A 228 15.39 -15.69 11.08
C LEU A 228 15.15 -15.47 9.59
N VAL A 229 14.03 -14.84 9.28
CA VAL A 229 13.62 -14.53 7.93
C VAL A 229 13.73 -13.03 7.74
N ARG A 230 14.48 -12.59 6.73
CA ARG A 230 14.58 -11.17 6.36
C ARG A 230 13.93 -10.95 5.00
N LEU A 231 13.07 -9.94 4.93
CA LEU A 231 12.58 -9.43 3.66
C LEU A 231 13.51 -8.34 3.16
N THR A 232 13.94 -8.45 1.91
CA THR A 232 14.89 -7.52 1.29
C THR A 232 14.45 -7.08 -0.10
N GLU A 233 14.87 -5.87 -0.49
CA GLU A 233 14.87 -5.46 -1.88
C GLU A 233 15.98 -6.22 -2.63
N GLY A 234 15.63 -6.83 -3.76
CA GLY A 234 16.53 -7.66 -4.57
C GLY A 234 17.64 -6.86 -5.26
N PHE A 235 17.51 -5.54 -5.37
CA PHE A 235 18.60 -4.64 -5.76
C PHE A 235 18.99 -3.76 -4.57
N GLY A 236 20.26 -3.79 -4.16
CA GLY A 236 20.77 -3.01 -3.03
C GLY A 236 20.66 -3.69 -1.66
N GLY A 237 19.90 -4.79 -1.53
CA GLY A 237 19.91 -5.63 -0.32
C GLY A 237 19.34 -4.96 0.93
N ARG A 238 18.57 -3.87 0.77
CA ARG A 238 17.97 -3.15 1.89
C ARG A 238 16.99 -4.07 2.62
N VAL A 239 17.19 -4.24 3.93
CA VAL A 239 16.25 -4.98 4.80
C VAL A 239 15.02 -4.12 5.05
N LEU A 240 13.86 -4.67 4.69
CA LEU A 240 12.55 -4.03 4.84
C LEU A 240 11.87 -4.45 6.13
N ASP A 241 11.96 -5.74 6.44
CA ASP A 241 11.34 -6.32 7.64
C ASP A 241 12.04 -7.64 8.04
N GLU A 242 11.86 -8.05 9.29
CA GLU A 242 12.44 -9.28 9.85
C GLU A 242 11.41 -10.04 10.70
N ALA A 243 11.41 -11.37 10.58
CA ALA A 243 10.58 -12.25 11.40
C ALA A 243 11.39 -13.45 11.90
N LEU A 244 11.33 -13.73 13.20
CA LEU A 244 11.87 -14.98 13.76
C LEU A 244 10.74 -16.02 13.83
N VAL A 245 10.92 -17.13 13.12
CA VAL A 245 9.88 -18.17 13.00
C VAL A 245 9.70 -18.90 14.32
N ASP A 246 8.46 -18.98 14.77
CA ASP A 246 8.09 -19.67 16.00
C ASP A 246 7.78 -21.15 15.74
N SER A 247 7.21 -21.84 16.73
CA SER A 247 6.86 -23.26 16.64
C SER A 247 5.85 -23.60 15.56
N THR A 248 5.15 -22.61 14.97
CA THR A 248 4.20 -22.84 13.86
C THR A 248 4.92 -23.13 12.55
N GLY A 249 6.19 -22.74 12.42
CA GLY A 249 6.95 -22.89 11.18
C GLY A 249 6.56 -21.91 10.06
N ILE A 250 5.67 -20.95 10.34
CA ILE A 250 5.15 -20.00 9.36
C ILE A 250 5.73 -18.61 9.64
N TYR A 251 6.21 -17.93 8.60
CA TYR A 251 6.51 -16.50 8.66
C TYR A 251 5.51 -15.70 7.83
N ARG A 252 5.26 -14.46 8.24
CA ARG A 252 4.35 -13.54 7.58
C ARG A 252 4.89 -12.12 7.65
N PHE A 253 4.99 -11.46 6.50
CA PHE A 253 5.21 -10.02 6.39
C PHE A 253 3.93 -9.38 5.89
N GLU A 254 3.39 -8.43 6.65
CA GLU A 254 2.15 -7.74 6.33
C GLU A 254 2.44 -6.32 5.84
N ASN A 255 1.57 -5.79 4.99
CA ASN A 255 1.64 -4.41 4.50
C ASN A 255 2.97 -4.05 3.82
N VAL A 256 3.59 -5.00 3.11
CA VAL A 256 4.79 -4.71 2.33
C VAL A 256 4.40 -3.74 1.21
N VAL A 257 4.87 -2.50 1.32
CA VAL A 257 4.63 -1.44 0.34
C VAL A 257 5.51 -1.74 -0.87
N VAL A 258 4.88 -2.04 -2.00
CA VAL A 258 5.57 -2.24 -3.27
C VAL A 258 5.45 -0.95 -4.09
N GLU A 259 6.51 -0.15 -4.11
CA GLU A 259 6.57 1.04 -4.96
C GLU A 259 6.77 0.63 -6.42
N GLY A 260 5.82 1.02 -7.29
CA GLY A 260 5.97 0.94 -8.74
C GLY A 260 5.79 -0.45 -9.35
N ASN A 261 4.88 -0.52 -10.33
CA ASN A 261 4.56 -1.68 -11.18
C ASN A 261 3.88 -2.89 -10.51
N ILE A 262 2.74 -3.23 -11.10
CA ILE A 262 1.90 -4.39 -10.80
C ILE A 262 2.69 -5.71 -10.96
N PHE A 263 3.81 -5.70 -11.70
CA PHE A 263 4.60 -6.85 -12.14
C PHE A 263 6.10 -6.81 -11.74
N GLY A 264 6.41 -6.74 -10.45
CA GLY A 264 7.70 -7.22 -9.96
C GLY A 264 8.73 -6.15 -9.60
N GLY A 265 8.61 -5.60 -8.39
CA GLY A 265 9.83 -5.37 -7.62
C GLY A 265 10.46 -6.73 -7.32
N ASN A 266 11.77 -6.85 -7.56
CA ASN A 266 12.52 -8.05 -7.19
C ASN A 266 12.67 -8.02 -5.67
N TYR A 267 11.90 -8.81 -4.92
CA TYR A 267 12.02 -8.93 -3.46
C TYR A 267 12.50 -10.33 -3.13
N GLN A 268 13.44 -10.40 -2.19
CA GLN A 268 14.04 -11.65 -1.75
C GLN A 268 13.78 -11.86 -0.27
N VAL A 269 13.52 -13.11 0.07
CA VAL A 269 13.43 -13.60 1.44
C VAL A 269 14.73 -14.33 1.74
N LEU A 270 15.48 -13.84 2.72
CA LEU A 270 16.72 -14.44 3.20
C LEU A 270 16.44 -15.24 4.47
N LEU A 271 16.71 -16.55 4.45
CA LEU A 271 16.46 -17.45 5.57
C LEU A 271 17.78 -17.82 6.24
N TYR A 272 17.98 -17.33 7.46
CA TYR A 272 19.13 -17.62 8.31
C TYR A 272 18.76 -18.68 9.34
N ARG A 273 19.33 -19.88 9.19
CA ARG A 273 19.05 -21.01 10.07
C ARG A 273 19.44 -20.67 11.50
N GLN A 274 18.56 -21.05 12.45
CA GLN A 274 18.77 -20.80 13.89
C GLN A 274 19.05 -19.32 14.23
N GLY A 275 18.65 -18.39 13.35
CA GLY A 275 18.85 -16.96 13.51
C GLY A 275 20.30 -16.49 13.44
N ARG A 276 21.21 -17.29 12.85
CA ARG A 276 22.64 -16.97 12.74
C ARG A 276 22.93 -16.14 11.51
N LEU A 277 23.39 -14.91 11.72
CA LEU A 277 23.68 -13.95 10.65
C LEU A 277 25.06 -14.14 10.01
N THR A 278 25.92 -14.93 10.64
CA THR A 278 27.28 -15.24 10.17
C THR A 278 27.32 -16.40 9.18
N GLU A 279 26.21 -17.13 9.03
CA GLU A 279 26.06 -18.21 8.05
C GLU A 279 25.37 -17.67 6.80
N PRO A 280 25.72 -18.16 5.59
CA PRO A 280 25.07 -17.72 4.36
C PRO A 280 23.58 -18.09 4.37
N PRO A 281 22.67 -17.14 4.04
CA PRO A 281 21.24 -17.42 4.05
C PRO A 281 20.84 -18.28 2.85
N VAL A 282 19.72 -18.99 3.00
CA VAL A 282 19.00 -19.54 1.84
C VAL A 282 18.16 -18.42 1.24
N ILE A 283 18.39 -18.09 -0.03
CA ILE A 283 17.68 -17.03 -0.74
C ILE A 283 16.45 -17.63 -1.42
N ARG A 284 15.28 -17.02 -1.22
CA ARG A 284 14.04 -17.37 -1.91
C ARG A 284 13.41 -16.11 -2.52
N GLU A 285 12.74 -16.26 -3.65
CA GLU A 285 11.91 -15.18 -4.18
C GLU A 285 10.67 -14.98 -3.30
N ALA A 286 10.28 -13.72 -3.09
CA ALA A 286 9.07 -13.40 -2.37
C ALA A 286 7.82 -13.64 -3.24
N THR A 287 6.96 -14.54 -2.80
CA THR A 287 5.65 -14.75 -3.43
C THR A 287 4.62 -13.81 -2.81
N PHE A 288 3.99 -12.98 -3.65
CA PHE A 288 2.97 -12.04 -3.23
C PHE A 288 1.57 -12.58 -3.48
N SER A 289 0.66 -12.32 -2.55
CA SER A 289 -0.78 -12.46 -2.77
C SER A 289 -1.45 -11.10 -2.75
N THR A 290 -2.37 -10.86 -3.69
CA THR A 290 -3.22 -9.66 -3.74
C THR A 290 -4.67 -10.06 -3.86
N VAL A 291 -5.52 -9.57 -2.97
CA VAL A 291 -6.97 -9.79 -3.06
C VAL A 291 -7.64 -8.55 -3.67
N PRO A 292 -8.48 -8.68 -4.72
CA PRO A 292 -9.24 -7.55 -5.25
C PRO A 292 -10.10 -6.89 -4.17
N GLY A 293 -10.01 -5.56 -4.04
CA GLY A 293 -10.73 -4.79 -3.02
C GLY A 293 -10.03 -4.71 -1.65
N GLN A 294 -8.80 -5.23 -1.54
CA GLN A 294 -7.97 -5.10 -0.35
C GLN A 294 -7.52 -3.65 -0.15
N ILE A 295 -7.71 -3.13 1.05
CA ILE A 295 -7.14 -1.86 1.53
C ILE A 295 -6.02 -2.17 2.54
N PRO A 296 -5.05 -1.26 2.75
CA PRO A 296 -3.98 -1.47 3.73
C PRO A 296 -4.50 -1.82 5.12
N ALA A 297 -3.76 -2.59 5.92
CA ALA A 297 -4.21 -2.93 7.27
C ALA A 297 -4.35 -1.68 8.14
N GLY A 298 -5.38 -1.65 8.98
CA GLY A 298 -5.73 -0.46 9.78
C GLY A 298 -6.35 0.69 8.97
N ALA A 299 -6.45 0.56 7.65
CA ALA A 299 -7.09 1.53 6.80
C ALA A 299 -8.60 1.31 6.72
N SER A 300 -9.36 2.36 6.46
CA SER A 300 -10.82 2.30 6.30
C SER A 300 -11.32 3.31 5.28
N ALA A 301 -12.48 3.01 4.68
CA ALA A 301 -13.19 3.94 3.81
C ALA A 301 -14.68 3.94 4.15
N THR A 302 -15.25 5.14 4.26
CA THR A 302 -16.67 5.35 4.50
C THR A 302 -17.25 6.11 3.31
N ILE A 303 -18.28 5.56 2.68
CA ILE A 303 -19.02 6.21 1.60
C ILE A 303 -20.44 6.50 2.06
N VAL A 304 -20.90 7.72 1.82
CA VAL A 304 -22.28 8.14 2.07
C VAL A 304 -22.81 8.80 0.80
N SER A 305 -23.94 8.31 0.30
CA SER A 305 -24.64 8.90 -0.84
C SER A 305 -26.10 9.15 -0.53
N ALA A 306 -26.61 10.25 -1.05
CA ALA A 306 -28.03 10.58 -1.03
C ALA A 306 -28.42 11.20 -2.37
N GLY A 307 -29.58 10.85 -2.91
CA GLY A 307 -30.02 11.37 -4.19
C GLY A 307 -31.27 10.69 -4.72
N VAL A 308 -31.62 11.04 -5.95
CA VAL A 308 -32.80 10.53 -6.65
C VAL A 308 -32.37 9.68 -7.85
N GLY A 309 -32.97 8.50 -7.97
CA GLY A 309 -32.71 7.61 -9.10
C GLY A 309 -33.13 8.26 -10.42
N ARG A 310 -32.27 8.20 -11.42
CA ARG A 310 -32.55 8.69 -12.75
C ARG A 310 -32.98 7.53 -13.64
N LYS A 311 -34.22 7.56 -14.14
CA LYS A 311 -34.64 6.68 -15.23
C LYS A 311 -34.12 7.29 -16.53
N THR A 312 -33.12 6.65 -17.12
CA THR A 312 -32.84 6.84 -18.54
C THR A 312 -33.86 5.98 -19.27
N GLU A 313 -34.82 6.58 -19.96
CA GLU A 313 -35.59 5.85 -20.95
C GLU A 313 -34.61 5.43 -22.05
N GLU A 314 -34.24 4.15 -22.08
CA GLU A 314 -33.68 3.53 -23.27
C GLU A 314 -34.74 3.66 -24.36
N ASN A 315 -34.53 4.56 -25.31
CA ASN A 315 -35.17 4.42 -26.62
C ASN A 315 -34.63 3.12 -27.22
N ARG A 316 -35.41 2.05 -27.05
CA ARG A 316 -35.25 0.82 -27.81
C ARG A 316 -35.58 1.17 -29.27
N PHE A 317 -34.55 1.18 -30.10
CA PHE A 317 -34.70 1.06 -31.54
C PHE A 317 -35.01 -0.40 -31.89
#